data_AF-A0A381QRW3-F1
#
_entry.id   AF-A0A381QRW3-F1
#
_cell.length_a   1.000
_cell.length_b   1.000
_cell.length_c   1.000
_cell.angle_alpha   90.00
_cell.angle_beta   90.00
_cell.angle_gamma   90.00
#
_symmetry.space_group_name_H-M   'P 1'
#
loop_
_entity.id
_entity.type
_entity.pdbx_description
1 polymer ?
#
loop_
_entity_poly.entity_id
_entity_poly.type
_entity_poly.pdbx_seq_one_letter_code
_entity_poly.pdbx_strand_id
1 'polypeptide(L)'
;VTSEEDATLLDDGIGFTDVAKRPTPMGSGLRAADFRQWAPVLKDKIIRYSPKLVCFHGLMAYKAYLQHGEGVKEQAQLGLQQRTIGFSAVFVVPNPSPANAKYSLNDLAEWYGRLREFSQQ
;
A
#
# COMPACT_ATOMS: atom_id res chain seq x y z
N VAL A 1 -6.36 10.42 15.82
CA VAL A 1 -7.17 9.27 15.35
C VAL A 1 -6.53 8.02 15.90
N THR A 2 -7.23 7.30 16.78
CA THR A 2 -6.79 5.99 17.25
C THR A 2 -7.16 4.89 16.24
N SER A 3 -6.79 3.63 16.48
CA SER A 3 -7.18 2.50 15.63
C SER A 3 -8.70 2.30 15.58
N GLU A 4 -9.40 2.61 16.65
CA GLU A 4 -10.86 2.45 16.78
C GLU A 4 -11.63 3.54 16.03
N GLU A 5 -10.96 4.65 15.71
CA GLU A 5 -11.53 5.83 15.04
C GLU A 5 -11.10 5.90 13.57
N ASP A 6 -10.43 4.88 13.03
CA ASP A 6 -9.85 4.91 11.67
C ASP A 6 -10.88 5.17 10.57
N ALA A 7 -12.15 4.79 10.79
CA ALA A 7 -13.25 5.06 9.90
C ALA A 7 -13.50 6.56 9.68
N THR A 8 -13.16 7.42 10.65
CA THR A 8 -13.29 8.88 10.52
C THR A 8 -12.33 9.46 9.48
N LEU A 9 -11.24 8.76 9.13
CA LEU A 9 -10.31 9.19 8.10
C LEU A 9 -10.91 9.16 6.69
N LEU A 10 -12.06 8.49 6.49
CA LEU A 10 -12.80 8.60 5.24
C LEU A 10 -13.31 10.02 4.99
N ASP A 11 -13.62 10.78 6.05
CA ASP A 11 -14.02 12.19 5.95
C ASP A 11 -12.85 13.07 5.47
N ASP A 12 -11.62 12.64 5.76
CA ASP A 12 -10.37 13.23 5.25
C ASP A 12 -9.96 12.67 3.88
N GLY A 13 -10.78 11.80 3.27
CA GLY A 13 -10.51 11.18 1.98
C GLY A 13 -9.46 10.06 2.01
N ILE A 14 -9.16 9.51 3.19
CA ILE A 14 -8.18 8.45 3.40
C ILE A 14 -8.90 7.14 3.75
N GLY A 15 -8.64 6.08 2.97
CA GLY A 15 -9.17 4.75 3.23
C GLY A 15 -8.06 3.71 3.39
N PHE A 16 -8.37 2.62 4.12
CA PHE A 16 -7.43 1.53 4.38
C PHE A 16 -7.88 0.23 3.72
N THR A 17 -6.89 -0.54 3.26
CA THR A 17 -7.11 -1.91 2.78
C THR A 17 -5.80 -2.69 2.76
N ASP A 18 -5.86 -3.98 2.46
CA ASP A 18 -4.71 -4.88 2.49
C ASP A 18 -4.56 -5.65 1.19
N VAL A 19 -3.32 -5.97 0.82
CA VAL A 19 -3.01 -6.85 -0.33
C VAL A 19 -3.42 -8.30 -0.06
N ALA A 20 -3.46 -8.71 1.21
CA ALA A 20 -3.93 -10.02 1.65
C ALA A 20 -4.70 -9.89 2.97
N LYS A 21 -5.83 -10.62 3.11
CA LYS A 21 -6.70 -10.51 4.29
C LYS A 21 -6.47 -11.56 5.37
N ARG A 22 -5.60 -12.55 5.14
CA ARG A 22 -5.30 -13.57 6.15
C ARG A 22 -4.48 -12.94 7.29
N PRO A 23 -4.96 -12.96 8.54
CA PRO A 23 -4.18 -12.47 9.66
C PRO A 23 -2.99 -13.39 9.94
N THR A 24 -1.83 -12.78 10.22
CA THR A 24 -0.59 -13.47 10.60
C THR A 24 0.15 -12.65 11.64
N PRO A 25 0.93 -13.28 12.56
CA PRO A 25 1.71 -12.54 13.55
C PRO A 25 2.71 -11.54 12.94
N MET A 26 3.19 -11.81 11.73
CA MET A 26 4.13 -10.97 10.99
C MET A 26 3.95 -11.16 9.49
N GLY A 27 4.33 -10.15 8.70
CA GLY A 27 4.17 -10.17 7.25
C GLY A 27 4.89 -11.34 6.54
N SER A 28 5.98 -11.86 7.10
CA SER A 28 6.67 -13.06 6.60
C SER A 28 5.86 -14.35 6.76
N GLY A 29 4.81 -14.34 7.57
CA GLY A 29 3.87 -15.46 7.69
C GLY A 29 2.92 -15.59 6.51
N LEU A 30 2.81 -14.57 5.65
CA LEU A 30 2.02 -14.61 4.42
C LEU A 30 2.69 -15.50 3.36
N ARG A 31 1.87 -16.25 2.63
CA ARG A 31 2.28 -17.18 1.58
C ARG A 31 1.86 -16.63 0.23
N ALA A 32 2.53 -17.07 -0.84
CA ALA A 32 2.16 -16.71 -2.20
C ALA A 32 0.68 -17.01 -2.55
N ALA A 33 0.09 -18.04 -1.92
CA ALA A 33 -1.33 -18.36 -2.09
C ALA A 33 -2.26 -17.25 -1.57
N ASP A 34 -1.89 -16.58 -0.47
CA ASP A 34 -2.68 -15.48 0.08
C ASP A 34 -2.75 -14.32 -0.91
N PHE A 35 -1.61 -13.95 -1.49
CA PHE A 35 -1.55 -12.87 -2.48
C PHE A 35 -2.23 -13.26 -3.80
N ARG A 36 -2.10 -14.50 -4.27
CA ARG A 36 -2.83 -14.99 -5.46
C ARG A 36 -4.35 -14.87 -5.29
N GLN A 37 -4.85 -15.11 -4.09
CA GLN A 37 -6.27 -14.99 -3.79
C GLN A 37 -6.73 -13.53 -3.71
N TRP A 38 -5.96 -12.68 -3.01
CA TRP A 38 -6.44 -11.36 -2.59
C TRP A 38 -5.94 -10.19 -3.45
N ALA A 39 -4.82 -10.30 -4.16
CA ALA A 39 -4.33 -9.21 -4.98
C ALA A 39 -5.27 -8.84 -6.15
N PRO A 40 -5.94 -9.79 -6.84
CA PRO A 40 -6.99 -9.45 -7.82
C PRO A 40 -8.17 -8.72 -7.17
N VAL A 41 -8.60 -9.15 -5.97
CA VAL A 41 -9.68 -8.49 -5.21
C VAL A 41 -9.30 -7.06 -4.80
N LEU A 42 -8.04 -6.84 -4.44
CA LEU A 42 -7.50 -5.50 -4.19
C LEU A 42 -7.57 -4.64 -5.45
N LYS A 43 -7.12 -5.17 -6.60
CA LYS A 43 -7.18 -4.47 -7.88
C LYS A 43 -8.60 -4.04 -8.23
N ASP A 44 -9.56 -4.96 -8.13
CA ASP A 44 -10.98 -4.66 -8.38
C ASP A 44 -11.51 -3.59 -7.45
N LYS A 45 -11.12 -3.62 -6.17
CA LYS A 45 -11.47 -2.58 -5.20
C LYS A 45 -10.89 -1.22 -5.59
N ILE A 46 -9.60 -1.15 -5.95
CA ILE A 46 -8.97 0.09 -6.39
C ILE A 46 -9.66 0.65 -7.63
N ILE A 47 -9.96 -0.20 -8.63
CA ILE A 47 -10.66 0.23 -9.84
C ILE A 47 -12.07 0.74 -9.51
N ARG A 48 -12.80 0.02 -8.65
CA ARG A 48 -14.19 0.38 -8.28
C ARG A 48 -14.28 1.70 -7.54
N TYR A 49 -13.42 1.92 -6.54
CA TYR A 49 -13.46 3.14 -5.72
C TYR A 49 -12.63 4.28 -6.32
N SER A 50 -11.77 3.98 -7.30
CA SER A 50 -10.97 4.93 -8.09
C SER A 50 -10.35 6.06 -7.25
N PRO A 51 -9.62 5.75 -6.15
CA PRO A 51 -8.95 6.79 -5.39
C PRO A 51 -7.93 7.51 -6.28
N LYS A 52 -7.66 8.79 -6.01
CA LYS A 52 -6.63 9.54 -6.77
C LYS A 52 -5.25 8.90 -6.63
N LEU A 53 -4.95 8.35 -5.46
CA LEU A 53 -3.66 7.81 -5.08
C LEU A 53 -3.82 6.54 -4.25
N VAL A 54 -3.03 5.51 -4.58
CA VAL A 54 -2.87 4.29 -3.76
C VAL A 54 -1.46 4.28 -3.20
N CYS A 55 -1.36 4.24 -1.87
CA CYS A 55 -0.08 4.15 -1.16
C CYS A 55 0.15 2.72 -0.63
N PHE A 56 1.17 2.04 -1.16
CA PHE A 56 1.63 0.77 -0.62
C PHE A 56 2.63 1.00 0.52
N HIS A 57 2.33 0.44 1.69
CA HIS A 57 3.22 0.46 2.85
C HIS A 57 4.24 -0.68 2.78
N GLY A 58 5.28 -0.47 1.98
CA GLY A 58 6.43 -1.38 1.85
C GLY A 58 6.55 -2.07 0.50
N LEU A 59 7.80 -2.22 0.03
CA LEU A 59 8.15 -2.83 -1.24
C LEU A 59 7.70 -4.29 -1.37
N MET A 60 7.67 -5.05 -0.27
CA MET A 60 7.23 -6.45 -0.28
C MET A 60 5.76 -6.57 -0.67
N ALA A 61 4.89 -5.75 -0.08
CA ALA A 61 3.47 -5.73 -0.38
C ALA A 61 3.22 -5.31 -1.84
N TYR A 62 3.92 -4.27 -2.31
CA TYR A 62 3.79 -3.82 -3.69
C TYR A 62 4.31 -4.86 -4.70
N LYS A 63 5.46 -5.50 -4.44
CA LYS A 63 5.98 -6.59 -5.29
C LYS A 63 5.01 -7.77 -5.35
N ALA A 64 4.40 -8.14 -4.22
CA ALA A 64 3.39 -9.19 -4.18
C ALA A 64 2.15 -8.81 -5.00
N TYR A 65 1.71 -7.55 -4.93
CA TYR A 65 0.63 -7.02 -5.76
C TYR A 65 0.99 -7.06 -7.26
N LEU A 66 2.16 -6.58 -7.66
CA LEU A 66 2.61 -6.61 -9.06
C LEU A 66 2.61 -8.05 -9.60
N GLN A 67 3.13 -8.99 -8.82
CA GLN A 67 3.20 -10.39 -9.22
C GLN A 67 1.83 -11.07 -9.31
N HIS A 68 0.92 -10.79 -8.37
CA HIS A 68 -0.31 -11.58 -8.20
C HIS A 68 -1.61 -10.86 -8.60
N GLY A 69 -1.61 -9.53 -8.66
CA GLY A 69 -2.72 -8.70 -9.11
C GLY A 69 -2.54 -8.20 -10.54
N GLU A 70 -1.32 -7.84 -10.93
CA GLU A 70 -1.01 -7.41 -12.31
C GLU A 70 -0.41 -8.52 -13.17
N GLY A 71 0.22 -9.53 -12.57
CA GLY A 71 0.89 -10.61 -13.30
C GLY A 71 2.21 -10.18 -13.96
N VAL A 72 2.84 -9.10 -13.45
CA VAL A 72 4.07 -8.52 -14.02
C VAL A 72 5.25 -8.63 -13.07
N LYS A 73 6.45 -8.60 -13.64
CA LYS A 73 7.71 -8.57 -12.88
C LYS A 73 8.42 -7.25 -13.15
N GLU A 74 8.02 -6.22 -12.42
CA GLU A 74 8.57 -4.86 -12.52
C GLU A 74 9.46 -4.53 -11.32
N GLN A 75 10.41 -3.62 -11.53
CA GLN A 75 11.20 -3.09 -10.42
C GLN A 75 10.33 -2.16 -9.58
N ALA A 76 10.26 -2.46 -8.28
CA ALA A 76 9.59 -1.64 -7.30
C ALA A 76 10.62 -0.82 -6.52
N GLN A 77 10.37 0.48 -6.42
CA GLN A 77 11.17 1.41 -5.63
C GLN A 77 10.27 2.23 -4.71
N LEU A 78 10.85 2.90 -3.71
CA LEU A 78 10.10 3.85 -2.90
C LEU A 78 9.76 5.10 -3.73
N GLY A 79 8.65 5.75 -3.41
CA GLY A 79 8.15 6.93 -4.10
C GLY A 79 7.08 6.64 -5.15
N LEU A 80 6.89 7.58 -6.07
CA LEU A 80 5.95 7.47 -7.19
C LEU A 80 6.39 6.38 -8.16
N GLN A 81 5.43 5.58 -8.61
CA GLN A 81 5.65 4.55 -9.62
C GLN A 81 5.15 5.03 -10.99
N GLN A 82 5.77 4.52 -12.06
CA GLN A 82 5.31 4.79 -13.43
C GLN A 82 3.95 4.14 -13.73
N ARG A 83 3.66 3.03 -13.06
CA ARG A 83 2.42 2.27 -13.22
C ARG A 83 1.28 2.93 -12.43
N THR A 84 0.10 2.95 -13.05
CA THR A 84 -1.18 3.22 -12.39
C THR A 84 -1.96 1.93 -12.18
N ILE A 85 -2.95 1.96 -11.28
CA ILE A 85 -3.96 0.89 -11.14
C ILE A 85 -5.30 1.52 -11.50
N GLY A 86 -5.80 1.22 -12.70
CA GLY A 86 -6.89 2.02 -13.28
C GLY A 86 -6.46 3.48 -13.41
N PHE A 87 -7.25 4.40 -12.85
CA PHE A 87 -6.93 5.84 -12.81
C PHE A 87 -6.10 6.26 -11.59
N SER A 88 -5.84 5.35 -10.66
CA SER A 88 -5.10 5.66 -9.43
C SER A 88 -3.61 5.69 -9.67
N ALA A 89 -2.96 6.81 -9.31
CA ALA A 89 -1.50 6.86 -9.20
C ALA A 89 -1.03 5.93 -8.06
N VAL A 90 0.18 5.38 -8.18
CA VAL A 90 0.74 4.45 -7.19
C VAL A 90 1.97 5.05 -6.55
N PHE A 91 2.00 5.08 -5.22
CA PHE A 91 3.14 5.50 -4.42
C PHE A 91 3.53 4.41 -3.42
N VAL A 92 4.82 4.26 -3.14
CA VAL A 92 5.31 3.25 -2.19
C VAL A 92 6.12 3.93 -1.10
N VAL A 93 5.72 3.74 0.16
CA VAL A 93 6.48 4.20 1.33
C VAL A 93 7.17 3.03 2.02
N PRO A 94 8.15 3.25 2.90
CA PRO A 94 8.67 2.19 3.76
C PRO A 94 7.55 1.54 4.58
N ASN A 95 7.72 0.26 4.94
CA ASN A 95 6.78 -0.40 5.85
C ASN A 95 6.91 0.22 7.26
N PRO A 96 5.83 0.78 7.84
CA PRO A 96 5.86 1.46 9.14
C PRO A 96 5.91 0.48 10.33
N SER A 97 5.83 -0.84 10.09
CA SER A 97 5.95 -1.85 11.14
C SER A 97 7.25 -1.69 11.94
N PRO A 98 7.21 -1.70 13.29
CA PRO A 98 8.41 -1.64 14.12
C PRO A 98 9.42 -2.77 13.87
N ALA A 99 8.96 -3.91 13.32
CA ALA A 99 9.84 -5.01 12.90
C ALA A 99 10.79 -4.62 11.75
N ASN A 100 10.49 -3.52 11.04
CA ASN A 100 11.34 -2.93 10.02
C ASN A 100 12.31 -1.92 10.64
N ALA A 101 13.34 -2.40 11.33
CA ALA A 101 14.34 -1.56 12.03
C ALA A 101 15.21 -0.69 11.10
N LYS A 102 15.03 -0.77 9.78
CA LYS A 102 15.79 0.02 8.80
C LYS A 102 15.36 1.49 8.75
N TYR A 103 14.13 1.81 9.13
CA TYR A 103 13.58 3.15 9.00
C TYR A 103 13.18 3.68 10.37
N SER A 104 13.71 4.85 10.72
CA SER A 104 13.32 5.60 11.91
C SER A 104 11.94 6.26 11.73
N LEU A 105 11.36 6.74 12.83
CA LEU A 105 10.13 7.54 12.77
C LEU A 105 10.30 8.81 11.93
N ASN A 106 11.48 9.41 11.96
CA ASN A 106 11.79 10.58 11.14
C ASN A 106 11.79 10.22 9.65
N ASP A 107 12.40 9.09 9.28
CA ASP A 107 12.37 8.61 7.89
C ASP A 107 10.92 8.38 7.42
N LEU A 108 10.09 7.75 8.26
CA LEU A 108 8.68 7.53 7.95
C LEU A 108 7.93 8.85 7.77
N ALA A 109 8.12 9.81 8.68
CA ALA A 109 7.51 11.13 8.60
C ALA A 109 7.90 11.88 7.31
N GLU A 110 9.17 11.81 6.91
CA GLU A 110 9.63 12.37 5.63
C GLU A 110 8.94 11.74 4.43
N TRP A 111 8.78 10.41 4.41
CA TRP A 111 8.08 9.72 3.33
C TRP A 111 6.58 10.06 3.27
N TYR A 112 5.92 10.21 4.42
CA TYR A 112 4.54 10.70 4.47
C TYR A 112 4.43 12.17 4.03
N GLY A 113 5.45 13.00 4.32
CA GLY A 113 5.55 14.36 3.80
C GLY A 113 5.57 14.38 2.27
N ARG A 114 6.43 13.56 1.65
CA ARG A 114 6.48 13.41 0.18
C ARG A 114 5.18 12.88 -0.41
N LEU A 115 4.53 11.93 0.28
CA LEU A 115 3.22 11.41 -0.12
C LEU A 115 2.16 12.53 -0.15
N ARG A 116 2.16 13.40 0.87
CA ARG A 116 1.26 14.55 0.97
C ARG A 116 1.53 15.59 -0.12
N GLU A 117 2.80 15.90 -0.38
CA GLU A 117 3.18 16.82 -1.46
C GLU A 117 2.69 16.32 -2.83
N PHE A 118 2.76 15.00 -3.06
CA PHE A 118 2.25 14.41 -4.29
C PHE A 118 0.72 14.38 -4.35
N SER A 119 0.02 14.12 -3.24
CA SER A 119 -1.45 14.04 -3.23
C SER A 119 -2.15 15.38 -3.44
N GLN A 120 -1.42 16.49 -3.32
CA GLN A 120 -1.92 17.85 -3.52
C GLN A 120 -1.72 18.40 -4.94
N GLN A 121 -1.04 17.64 -5.81
CA GLN A 121 -0.87 17.95 -7.24
C GLN A 121 -2.10 17.52 -8.04
#